data_AF-A0A1U7N614-F1
#
_entry.id   AF-A0A1U7N614-F1
#
_cell.length_a   1.000
_cell.length_b   1.000
_cell.length_c   1.000
_cell.angle_alpha   90.00
_cell.angle_beta   90.00
_cell.angle_gamma   90.00
#
_symmetry.space_group_name_H-M   'P 1'
#
loop_
_entity.id
_entity.type
_entity.pdbx_description
1 polymer ?
#
loop_
_entity_poly.entity_id
_entity_poly.type
_entity_poly.pdbx_seq_one_letter_code
_entity_poly.pdbx_strand_id
1 'polypeptide(L)'
;MNKQIQHLVLQIQHYTPENQQRNQALAELVEQILRTRKVCRPCPGQPLSGIYLEIYQTVQQQLNHELEDDLDSPYLRITSDQEWASWRDSVFKKVLDEGRLQQLALEAQRHQPHTPEGFYALTELLNALKLSGKLCHRGKFSREVYDDAVNRTLYYVYQNLNHYNREKGKFIAWVNYRLNKMLQKAQQDLTDPFIQAQSGKIVRIKYQLSALIKSTKLDHVIVWITLTIKGRITDKTQASNITKILIVLFLLCQLILKDRKKGNSLVFEMAKASLPFSSHLSENTGESLTLETVAQPQTELTLYDQVRSYFKEDPEKLLQKHIKNHPSATLQVIGLAYLDGKKWQEISDCLGIKISSLNNFFQRNLIKLAPEIKRYIED
;
A
#
# COMPACT_ATOMS: atom_id res chain seq x y z
N MET A 1 6.94 -5.98 -28.55
CA MET A 1 6.90 -5.08 -29.70
C MET A 1 5.64 -5.38 -30.48
N ASN A 2 4.62 -4.51 -30.41
CA ASN A 2 3.43 -4.75 -31.21
C ASN A 2 3.77 -4.41 -32.67
N LYS A 3 3.99 -5.43 -33.53
CA LYS A 3 4.34 -5.26 -34.96
C LYS A 3 3.39 -4.29 -35.68
N GLN A 4 2.16 -4.16 -35.20
CA GLN A 4 1.17 -3.22 -35.70
C GLN A 4 1.55 -1.74 -35.48
N ILE A 5 2.09 -1.37 -34.31
CA ILE A 5 2.47 0.02 -34.00
C ILE A 5 3.59 0.48 -34.94
N GLN A 6 4.60 -0.36 -35.18
CA GLN A 6 5.69 -0.05 -36.11
C GLN A 6 5.21 0.08 -37.56
N HIS A 7 4.32 -0.81 -37.99
CA HIS A 7 3.74 -0.75 -39.32
C HIS A 7 2.96 0.56 -39.54
N LEU A 8 2.12 0.95 -38.57
CA LEU A 8 1.35 2.20 -38.63
C LEU A 8 2.27 3.43 -38.67
N VAL A 9 3.33 3.47 -37.84
CA VAL A 9 4.31 4.56 -37.86
C VAL A 9 5.00 4.68 -39.22
N LEU A 10 5.42 3.55 -39.81
CA LEU A 10 6.01 3.55 -41.15
C LEU A 10 5.00 4.04 -42.21
N GLN A 11 3.74 3.59 -42.18
CA GLN A 11 2.73 4.06 -43.13
C GLN A 11 2.51 5.58 -43.05
N ILE A 12 2.42 6.11 -41.82
CA ILE A 12 2.21 7.55 -41.57
C ILE A 12 3.35 8.40 -42.15
N GLN A 13 4.60 7.93 -42.07
CA GLN A 13 5.77 8.63 -42.63
C GLN A 13 5.76 8.73 -44.16
N HIS A 14 5.03 7.85 -44.86
CA HIS A 14 4.94 7.86 -46.32
C HIS A 14 3.73 8.63 -46.85
N TYR A 15 2.81 9.08 -45.98
CA TYR A 15 1.64 9.85 -46.37
C TYR A 15 1.93 11.36 -46.36
N THR A 16 1.35 12.09 -47.33
CA THR A 16 1.41 13.55 -47.37
C THR A 16 0.54 14.19 -46.27
N PRO A 17 0.91 15.38 -45.74
CA PRO A 17 0.24 16.02 -44.59
C PRO A 17 -1.26 16.29 -44.75
N GLU A 18 -1.73 16.56 -45.97
CA GLU A 18 -3.14 16.86 -46.25
C GLU A 18 -4.00 15.61 -46.56
N ASN A 19 -3.44 14.41 -46.41
CA ASN A 19 -4.13 13.18 -46.77
C ASN A 19 -5.06 12.71 -45.64
N GLN A 20 -6.35 12.56 -45.94
CA GLN A 20 -7.35 11.94 -45.05
C GLN A 20 -6.89 10.57 -44.52
N GLN A 21 -6.10 9.84 -45.31
CA GLN A 21 -5.51 8.55 -44.92
C GLN A 21 -4.43 8.69 -43.83
N ARG A 22 -3.68 9.81 -43.79
CA ARG A 22 -2.71 10.11 -42.72
C ARG A 22 -3.45 10.28 -41.39
N ASN A 23 -4.53 11.06 -41.38
CA ASN A 23 -5.33 11.31 -40.18
C ASN A 23 -6.02 10.03 -39.66
N GLN A 24 -6.48 9.16 -40.57
CA GLN A 24 -7.03 7.88 -40.17
C GLN A 24 -5.97 6.95 -39.55
N ALA A 25 -4.79 6.85 -40.17
CA ALA A 25 -3.69 6.05 -39.64
C ALA A 25 -3.17 6.58 -38.28
N LEU A 26 -3.15 7.90 -38.08
CA LEU A 26 -2.86 8.54 -36.79
C LEU A 26 -3.87 8.16 -35.72
N ALA A 27 -5.17 8.24 -36.04
CA ALA A 27 -6.23 7.86 -35.12
C ALA A 27 -6.13 6.37 -34.72
N GLU A 28 -5.85 5.48 -35.67
CA GLU A 28 -5.64 4.05 -35.41
C GLU A 28 -4.40 3.81 -34.53
N LEU A 29 -3.31 4.54 -34.76
CA LEU A 29 -2.10 4.45 -33.94
C LEU A 29 -2.37 4.86 -32.49
N VAL A 30 -3.04 5.99 -32.26
CA VAL A 30 -3.39 6.47 -30.92
C VAL A 30 -4.34 5.49 -30.22
N GLU A 31 -5.29 4.89 -30.94
CA GLU A 31 -6.16 3.86 -30.39
C GLU A 31 -5.36 2.62 -29.90
N GLN A 32 -4.38 2.17 -30.69
CA GLN A 32 -3.51 1.05 -30.27
C GLN A 32 -2.67 1.40 -29.03
N ILE A 33 -2.17 2.63 -28.92
CA ILE A 33 -1.44 3.11 -27.73
C ILE A 33 -2.35 3.14 -26.50
N LEU A 34 -3.58 3.62 -26.67
CA LEU A 34 -4.59 3.71 -25.63
C LEU A 34 -5.20 2.35 -25.25
N ARG A 35 -5.03 1.29 -26.05
CA ARG A 35 -5.52 -0.06 -25.71
C ARG A 35 -4.94 -0.61 -24.40
N THR A 36 -3.69 -0.25 -24.09
CA THR A 36 -3.00 -0.70 -22.86
C THR A 36 -3.04 0.34 -21.74
N ARG A 37 -3.87 1.39 -21.86
CA ARG A 37 -4.00 2.46 -20.86
C ARG A 37 -4.29 1.92 -19.47
N LYS A 38 -3.87 2.66 -18.43
CA LYS A 38 -4.06 2.27 -17.02
C LYS A 38 -5.31 2.89 -16.39
N VAL A 39 -5.89 3.90 -17.04
CA VAL A 39 -7.04 4.67 -16.57
C VAL A 39 -8.06 4.82 -17.70
N CYS A 40 -9.35 4.96 -17.37
CA CYS A 40 -10.50 5.04 -18.27
C CYS A 40 -10.68 3.77 -19.13
N ARG A 41 -10.52 2.57 -18.55
CA ARG A 41 -10.80 1.33 -19.30
C ARG A 41 -12.32 1.13 -19.42
N PRO A 42 -12.86 0.70 -20.57
CA PRO A 42 -14.29 0.46 -20.65
C PRO A 42 -14.64 -0.80 -19.85
N CYS A 43 -15.77 -0.81 -19.18
CA CYS A 43 -16.33 -2.05 -18.65
C CYS A 43 -16.78 -2.95 -19.82
N PRO A 44 -16.62 -4.28 -19.73
CA PRO A 44 -17.14 -5.18 -20.76
C PRO A 44 -18.63 -4.92 -21.00
N GLY A 45 -18.98 -4.53 -22.23
CA GLY A 45 -20.37 -4.25 -22.62
C GLY A 45 -20.91 -2.86 -22.24
N GLN A 46 -20.11 -1.97 -21.64
CA GLN A 46 -20.52 -0.59 -21.34
C GLN A 46 -19.48 0.43 -21.87
N PRO A 47 -19.91 1.41 -22.69
CA PRO A 47 -19.02 2.48 -23.14
C PRO A 47 -18.64 3.41 -21.98
N LEU A 48 -17.53 4.13 -22.15
CA LEU A 48 -17.15 5.18 -21.21
C LEU A 48 -18.21 6.28 -21.18
N SER A 49 -18.49 6.81 -19.99
CA SER A 49 -19.46 7.88 -19.79
C SER A 49 -18.96 8.91 -18.78
N GLY A 50 -19.54 10.11 -18.82
CA GLY A 50 -19.22 11.22 -17.91
C GLY A 50 -17.74 11.59 -17.92
N ILE A 51 -17.18 11.82 -16.73
CA ILE A 51 -15.78 12.27 -16.55
C ILE A 51 -14.76 11.29 -17.16
N TYR A 52 -15.04 10.00 -17.20
CA TYR A 52 -14.12 9.01 -17.78
C TYR A 52 -14.00 9.16 -19.30
N LEU A 53 -15.11 9.49 -19.98
CA LEU A 53 -15.13 9.76 -21.41
C LEU A 53 -14.40 11.08 -21.72
N GLU A 54 -14.66 12.12 -20.94
CA GLU A 54 -14.01 13.42 -21.10
C GLU A 54 -12.48 13.33 -20.95
N ILE A 55 -12.01 12.61 -19.92
CA ILE A 55 -10.58 12.34 -19.73
C ILE A 55 -10.02 11.58 -20.93
N TYR A 56 -10.69 10.52 -21.37
CA TYR A 56 -10.25 9.72 -22.51
C TYR A 56 -10.11 10.56 -23.79
N GLN A 57 -11.14 11.35 -24.11
CA GLN A 57 -11.16 12.21 -25.30
C GLN A 57 -10.08 13.28 -25.23
N THR A 58 -9.87 13.89 -24.06
CA THR A 58 -8.80 14.89 -23.87
C THR A 58 -7.43 14.25 -24.11
N VAL A 59 -7.17 13.07 -23.54
CA VAL A 59 -5.90 12.34 -23.74
C VAL A 59 -5.71 11.99 -25.21
N GLN A 60 -6.77 11.52 -25.88
CA GLN A 60 -6.73 11.18 -27.30
C GLN A 60 -6.37 12.40 -28.16
N GLN A 61 -7.02 13.54 -27.94
CA GLN A 61 -6.74 14.78 -28.65
C GLN A 61 -5.30 15.26 -28.42
N GLN A 62 -4.83 15.21 -27.17
CA GLN A 62 -3.47 15.66 -26.85
C GLN A 62 -2.40 14.74 -27.44
N LEU A 63 -2.64 13.42 -27.47
CA LEU A 63 -1.76 12.47 -28.16
C LEU A 63 -1.74 12.72 -29.67
N ASN A 64 -2.90 12.95 -30.30
CA ASN A 64 -2.96 13.26 -31.73
C ASN A 64 -2.16 14.53 -32.06
N HIS A 65 -2.35 15.60 -31.28
CA HIS A 65 -1.64 16.86 -31.48
C HIS A 65 -0.12 16.71 -31.28
N GLU A 66 0.32 16.05 -30.20
CA GLU A 66 1.75 15.79 -29.97
C GLU A 66 2.36 14.89 -31.07
N LEU A 67 1.61 13.92 -31.63
CA LEU A 67 2.09 13.12 -32.78
C LEU A 67 2.20 13.94 -34.06
N GLU A 68 1.21 14.77 -34.36
CA GLU A 68 1.22 15.61 -35.56
C GLU A 68 2.46 16.50 -35.56
N ASP A 69 2.76 17.15 -34.44
CA ASP A 69 3.94 18.01 -34.26
C ASP A 69 5.26 17.22 -34.32
N ASP A 70 5.33 16.04 -33.69
CA ASP A 70 6.56 15.24 -33.64
C ASP A 70 6.86 14.49 -34.95
N LEU A 71 5.85 14.18 -35.78
CA LEU A 71 6.03 13.41 -37.02
C LEU A 71 6.66 14.23 -38.14
N ASP A 72 6.46 15.54 -38.12
CA ASP A 72 7.14 16.47 -39.04
C ASP A 72 8.59 16.74 -38.59
N SER A 73 8.94 16.31 -37.37
CA SER A 73 10.29 16.35 -36.82
C SER A 73 11.06 15.08 -37.20
N PRO A 74 12.27 15.16 -37.82
CA PRO A 74 13.09 14.00 -38.22
C PRO A 74 13.64 13.17 -37.03
N TYR A 75 13.12 13.37 -35.82
CA TYR A 75 13.61 12.83 -34.56
C TYR A 75 12.64 11.86 -33.85
N LEU A 76 11.47 11.53 -34.44
CA LEU A 76 10.54 10.55 -33.86
C LEU A 76 11.16 9.13 -33.90
N ARG A 77 12.02 8.84 -32.91
CA ARG A 77 12.78 7.59 -32.74
C ARG A 77 12.21 6.79 -31.56
N ILE A 78 10.90 6.72 -31.42
CA ILE A 78 10.29 5.81 -30.46
C ILE A 78 10.40 4.40 -31.04
N THR A 79 11.29 3.59 -30.46
CA THR A 79 11.63 2.26 -31.00
C THR A 79 11.13 1.13 -30.10
N SER A 80 10.77 1.43 -28.84
CA SER A 80 10.35 0.43 -27.85
C SER A 80 8.93 0.65 -27.32
N ASP A 81 8.26 -0.46 -26.96
CA ASP A 81 6.94 -0.42 -26.30
C ASP A 81 6.97 0.36 -24.97
N GLN A 82 8.13 0.36 -24.29
CA GLN A 82 8.29 1.07 -23.01
C GLN A 82 8.29 2.59 -23.21
N GLU A 83 8.91 3.08 -24.27
CA GLU A 83 8.89 4.50 -24.63
C GLU A 83 7.47 4.96 -25.00
N TRP A 84 6.73 4.16 -25.80
CA TRP A 84 5.31 4.42 -26.07
C TRP A 84 4.47 4.47 -24.79
N ALA A 85 4.68 3.52 -23.87
CA ALA A 85 3.98 3.50 -22.59
C ALA A 85 4.35 4.71 -21.71
N SER A 86 5.63 5.11 -21.70
CA SER A 86 6.12 6.26 -20.94
C SER A 86 5.54 7.57 -21.48
N TRP A 87 5.51 7.73 -22.80
CA TRP A 87 4.94 8.89 -23.45
C TRP A 87 3.44 9.00 -23.20
N ARG A 88 2.69 7.91 -23.38
CA ARG A 88 1.27 7.84 -22.99
C ARG A 88 1.06 8.22 -21.52
N ASP A 89 1.83 7.61 -20.61
CA ASP A 89 1.71 7.89 -19.17
C ASP A 89 2.07 9.36 -18.85
N SER A 90 2.93 10.00 -19.64
CA SER A 90 3.24 11.44 -19.56
C SER A 90 2.04 12.32 -19.94
N VAL A 91 1.34 12.00 -21.04
CA VAL A 91 0.12 12.73 -21.43
C VAL A 91 -0.96 12.57 -20.36
N PHE A 92 -1.17 11.37 -19.84
CA PHE A 92 -2.10 11.17 -18.72
C PHE A 92 -1.72 12.00 -17.48
N LYS A 93 -0.43 12.17 -17.16
CA LYS A 93 0.00 13.04 -16.05
C LYS A 93 -0.37 14.51 -16.27
N LYS A 94 -0.28 15.00 -17.51
CA LYS A 94 -0.68 16.36 -17.87
C LYS A 94 -2.19 16.53 -17.74
N VAL A 95 -2.96 15.56 -18.24
CA VAL A 95 -4.43 15.60 -18.21
C VAL A 95 -4.97 15.42 -16.79
N LEU A 96 -4.43 14.50 -15.99
CA LEU A 96 -4.89 14.22 -14.62
C LEU A 96 -4.41 15.29 -13.63
N ASP A 97 -5.00 16.48 -13.73
CA ASP A 97 -4.81 17.58 -12.80
C ASP A 97 -5.58 17.38 -11.47
N GLU A 98 -5.37 18.30 -10.53
CA GLU A 98 -6.05 18.24 -9.23
C GLU A 98 -7.58 18.31 -9.34
N GLY A 99 -8.10 19.04 -10.34
CA GLY A 99 -9.52 19.21 -10.57
C GLY A 99 -10.19 17.94 -11.07
N ARG A 100 -9.60 17.28 -12.07
CA ARG A 100 -10.08 16.01 -12.62
C ARG A 100 -9.99 14.88 -11.61
N LEU A 101 -8.93 14.83 -10.79
CA LEU A 101 -8.82 13.86 -9.70
C LEU A 101 -9.93 14.08 -8.64
N GLN A 102 -10.27 15.33 -8.35
CA GLN A 102 -11.38 15.65 -7.47
C GLN A 102 -12.74 15.29 -8.09
N GLN A 103 -12.95 15.50 -9.39
CA GLN A 103 -14.17 15.08 -10.08
C GLN A 103 -14.32 13.55 -10.09
N LEU A 104 -13.24 12.81 -10.34
CA LEU A 104 -13.22 11.35 -10.22
C LEU A 104 -13.56 10.89 -8.80
N ALA A 105 -13.06 11.58 -7.78
CA ALA A 105 -13.39 11.28 -6.39
C ALA A 105 -14.88 11.50 -6.09
N LEU A 106 -15.45 12.61 -6.56
CA LEU A 106 -16.88 12.91 -6.41
C LEU A 106 -17.76 11.92 -7.18
N GLU A 107 -17.33 11.50 -8.37
CA GLU A 107 -18.06 10.49 -9.14
C GLU A 107 -18.02 9.14 -8.43
N ALA A 108 -16.87 8.72 -7.90
CA ALA A 108 -16.76 7.50 -7.11
C ALA A 108 -17.57 7.54 -5.80
N GLN A 109 -17.77 8.71 -5.18
CA GLN A 109 -18.65 8.87 -4.01
C GLN A 109 -20.14 8.68 -4.33
N ARG A 110 -20.58 8.93 -5.58
CA ARG A 110 -21.99 8.83 -5.97
C ARG A 110 -22.48 7.37 -6.00
N HIS A 111 -21.57 6.45 -6.26
CA HIS A 111 -21.87 5.02 -6.37
C HIS A 111 -21.70 4.34 -5.02
N GLN A 112 -22.53 3.32 -4.74
CA GLN A 112 -22.34 2.53 -3.54
C GLN A 112 -21.09 1.64 -3.69
N PRO A 113 -20.23 1.50 -2.65
CA PRO A 113 -18.97 0.75 -2.76
C PRO A 113 -19.12 -0.72 -3.18
N HIS A 114 -20.32 -1.29 -2.99
CA HIS A 114 -20.61 -2.70 -3.27
C HIS A 114 -21.19 -2.95 -4.68
N THR A 115 -21.42 -1.89 -5.46
CA THR A 115 -21.92 -1.98 -6.84
C THR A 115 -20.75 -2.13 -7.82
N PRO A 116 -20.92 -2.84 -8.95
CA PRO A 116 -19.87 -2.97 -9.95
C PRO A 116 -19.43 -1.61 -10.50
N GLU A 117 -20.34 -0.64 -10.63
CA GLU A 117 -20.08 0.73 -11.04
C GLU A 117 -19.23 1.48 -9.98
N GLY A 118 -19.54 1.29 -8.70
CA GLY A 118 -18.75 1.84 -7.60
C GLY A 118 -17.35 1.26 -7.52
N PHE A 119 -17.22 -0.07 -7.66
CA PHE A 119 -15.91 -0.73 -7.73
C PHE A 119 -15.08 -0.23 -8.92
N TYR A 120 -15.71 -0.06 -10.09
CA TYR A 120 -15.07 0.50 -11.26
C TYR A 120 -14.59 1.93 -11.00
N ALA A 121 -15.47 2.80 -10.53
CA ALA A 121 -15.15 4.20 -10.26
C ALA A 121 -14.01 4.37 -9.24
N LEU A 122 -14.03 3.57 -8.17
CA LEU A 122 -12.96 3.53 -7.18
C LEU A 122 -11.65 3.04 -7.79
N THR A 123 -11.68 1.97 -8.57
CA THR A 123 -10.48 1.42 -9.22
C THR A 123 -9.84 2.44 -10.16
N GLU A 124 -10.66 3.13 -10.96
CA GLU A 124 -10.20 4.17 -11.88
C GLU A 124 -9.62 5.37 -11.13
N LEU A 125 -10.24 5.81 -10.03
CA LEU A 125 -9.71 6.85 -9.15
C LEU A 125 -8.34 6.47 -8.58
N LEU A 126 -8.18 5.25 -8.05
CA LEU A 126 -6.93 4.81 -7.45
C LEU A 126 -5.81 4.68 -8.49
N ASN A 127 -6.13 4.19 -9.69
CA ASN A 127 -5.19 4.14 -10.82
C ASN A 127 -4.81 5.55 -11.29
N ALA A 128 -5.77 6.47 -11.37
CA ALA A 128 -5.53 7.86 -11.70
C ALA A 128 -4.63 8.55 -10.67
N LEU A 129 -4.83 8.29 -9.38
CA LEU A 129 -3.96 8.79 -8.31
C LEU A 129 -2.51 8.33 -8.51
N LYS A 130 -2.28 7.04 -8.75
CA LYS A 130 -0.93 6.49 -9.01
C LYS A 130 -0.29 7.10 -10.26
N LEU A 131 -1.08 7.28 -11.32
CA LEU A 131 -0.57 7.75 -12.62
C LEU A 131 -0.30 9.26 -12.63
N SER A 132 -1.15 10.06 -11.98
CA SER A 132 -1.15 11.54 -12.03
C SER A 132 0.15 12.19 -11.58
N GLY A 133 0.95 11.50 -10.75
CA GLY A 133 2.16 12.07 -10.15
C GLY A 133 1.90 13.19 -9.15
N LYS A 134 0.65 13.37 -8.68
CA LYS A 134 0.26 14.41 -7.72
C LYS A 134 0.46 14.00 -6.24
N LEU A 135 0.88 12.76 -6.01
CA LEU A 135 1.22 12.27 -4.67
C LEU A 135 2.55 12.89 -4.20
N CYS A 136 2.67 13.13 -2.89
CA CYS A 136 3.86 13.76 -2.32
C CYS A 136 5.12 12.93 -2.61
N HIS A 137 6.22 13.60 -2.96
CA HIS A 137 7.44 12.92 -3.39
C HIS A 137 8.03 12.01 -2.30
N ARG A 138 8.63 10.90 -2.73
CA ARG A 138 9.29 9.91 -1.87
C ARG A 138 10.36 10.48 -0.96
N GLY A 139 11.12 11.48 -1.42
CA GLY A 139 12.21 12.07 -0.63
C GLY A 139 13.28 11.04 -0.27
N LYS A 140 13.55 10.88 1.04
CA LYS A 140 14.63 10.04 1.58
C LYS A 140 14.27 8.55 1.72
N PHE A 141 13.00 8.19 1.57
CA PHE A 141 12.55 6.82 1.76
C PHE A 141 12.99 5.90 0.60
N SER A 142 13.17 4.61 0.89
CA SER A 142 13.39 3.62 -0.17
C SER A 142 12.15 3.46 -1.04
N ARG A 143 12.30 2.85 -2.22
CA ARG A 143 11.15 2.65 -3.14
C ARG A 143 10.08 1.78 -2.50
N GLU A 144 10.51 0.74 -1.80
CA GLU A 144 9.66 -0.25 -1.18
C GLU A 144 8.83 0.37 -0.05
N VAL A 145 9.46 1.16 0.82
CA VAL A 145 8.78 1.85 1.93
C VAL A 145 7.74 2.84 1.40
N TYR A 146 8.10 3.58 0.35
CA TYR A 146 7.19 4.54 -0.25
C TYR A 146 6.02 3.88 -0.96
N ASP A 147 6.28 2.83 -1.75
CA ASP A 147 5.24 2.08 -2.45
C ASP A 147 4.24 1.45 -1.44
N ASP A 148 4.72 0.93 -0.29
CA ASP A 148 3.87 0.48 0.81
C ASP A 148 3.04 1.62 1.41
N ALA A 149 3.65 2.76 1.72
CA ALA A 149 2.94 3.93 2.25
C ALA A 149 1.86 4.44 1.27
N VAL A 150 2.14 4.46 -0.03
CA VAL A 150 1.17 4.79 -1.08
C VAL A 150 0.03 3.77 -1.09
N ASN A 151 0.32 2.47 -1.08
CA ASN A 151 -0.72 1.44 -1.08
C ASN A 151 -1.63 1.51 0.16
N ARG A 152 -1.07 1.72 1.36
CA ARG A 152 -1.84 1.94 2.59
C ARG A 152 -2.70 3.20 2.51
N THR A 153 -2.18 4.26 1.88
CA THR A 153 -2.94 5.50 1.66
C THR A 153 -4.10 5.27 0.71
N LEU A 154 -3.90 4.54 -0.39
CA LEU A 154 -4.97 4.23 -1.35
C LEU A 154 -6.04 3.35 -0.73
N TYR A 155 -5.66 2.39 0.12
CA TYR A 155 -6.61 1.60 0.90
C TYR A 155 -7.42 2.48 1.86
N TYR A 156 -6.78 3.44 2.54
CA TYR A 156 -7.48 4.41 3.36
C TYR A 156 -8.48 5.24 2.53
N VAL A 157 -8.08 5.71 1.34
CA VAL A 157 -8.97 6.44 0.43
C VAL A 157 -10.17 5.58 0.06
N TYR A 158 -9.97 4.31 -0.31
CA TYR A 158 -11.05 3.37 -0.59
C TYR A 158 -12.06 3.26 0.57
N GLN A 159 -11.58 3.13 1.80
CA GLN A 159 -12.45 2.99 2.98
C GLN A 159 -13.14 4.29 3.40
N ASN A 160 -12.49 5.44 3.17
CA ASN A 160 -12.90 6.72 3.74
C ASN A 160 -13.35 7.72 2.69
N LEU A 161 -13.54 7.30 1.45
CA LEU A 161 -13.94 8.21 0.38
C LEU A 161 -15.24 8.93 0.73
N ASN A 162 -16.21 8.25 1.33
CA ASN A 162 -17.50 8.85 1.75
C ASN A 162 -17.36 9.99 2.78
N HIS A 163 -16.23 10.05 3.51
CA HIS A 163 -15.95 11.10 4.49
C HIS A 163 -15.23 12.31 3.88
N TYR A 164 -14.78 12.23 2.63
CA TYR A 164 -14.15 13.36 1.95
C TYR A 164 -15.19 14.46 1.68
N ASN A 165 -14.90 15.68 2.15
CA ASN A 165 -15.72 16.86 1.92
C ASN A 165 -14.91 17.93 1.16
N ARG A 166 -15.42 18.31 -0.03
CA ARG A 166 -14.83 19.33 -0.91
C ARG A 166 -14.72 20.73 -0.28
N GLU A 167 -15.54 21.05 0.72
CA GLU A 167 -15.55 22.35 1.40
C GLU A 167 -14.38 22.46 2.39
N LYS A 168 -13.91 21.34 2.94
CA LYS A 168 -12.79 21.32 3.90
C LYS A 168 -11.42 21.45 3.23
N GLY A 169 -11.34 21.22 1.93
CA GLY A 169 -10.10 21.35 1.17
C GLY A 169 -10.08 20.50 -0.10
N LYS A 170 -9.01 20.66 -0.88
CA LYS A 170 -8.78 19.92 -2.12
C LYS A 170 -8.56 18.43 -1.86
N PHE A 171 -9.04 17.59 -2.77
CA PHE A 171 -8.90 16.13 -2.68
C PHE A 171 -7.45 15.67 -2.53
N ILE A 172 -6.54 16.18 -3.37
CA ILE A 172 -5.13 15.79 -3.34
C ILE A 172 -4.44 16.22 -2.05
N ALA A 173 -4.82 17.35 -1.45
CA ALA A 173 -4.28 17.76 -0.16
C ALA A 173 -4.70 16.79 0.95
N TRP A 174 -5.95 16.31 0.93
CA TRP A 174 -6.44 15.30 1.87
C TRP A 174 -5.70 13.96 1.73
N VAL A 175 -5.50 13.49 0.49
CA VAL A 175 -4.74 12.26 0.21
C VAL A 175 -3.27 12.40 0.64
N ASN A 176 -2.62 13.52 0.30
CA ASN A 176 -1.22 13.76 0.64
C ASN A 176 -1.00 13.97 2.14
N TYR A 177 -1.98 14.54 2.85
CA TYR A 177 -1.94 14.60 4.31
C TYR A 177 -1.86 13.19 4.92
N ARG A 178 -2.70 12.25 4.42
CA ARG A 178 -2.66 10.85 4.86
C ARG A 178 -1.34 10.17 4.49
N LEU A 179 -0.84 10.38 3.27
CA LEU A 179 0.43 9.80 2.83
C LEU A 179 1.60 10.29 3.68
N ASN A 180 1.64 11.58 4.01
CA ASN A 180 2.66 12.13 4.90
C ASN A 180 2.60 11.50 6.29
N LYS A 181 1.40 11.28 6.85
CA LYS A 181 1.24 10.54 8.12
C LYS A 181 1.75 9.11 8.03
N MET A 182 1.53 8.41 6.91
CA MET A 182 2.07 7.06 6.70
C MET A 182 3.60 7.05 6.62
N LEU A 183 4.18 8.02 5.92
CA LEU A 183 5.63 8.17 5.82
C LEU A 183 6.28 8.57 7.16
N GLN A 184 5.62 9.42 7.94
CA GLN A 184 6.04 9.75 9.31
C GLN A 184 6.06 8.51 10.20
N LYS A 185 5.01 7.68 10.14
CA LYS A 185 4.99 6.40 10.87
C LYS A 185 6.11 5.47 10.41
N ALA A 186 6.31 5.33 9.10
CA ALA A 186 7.42 4.52 8.58
C ALA A 186 8.79 5.05 9.04
N GLN A 187 8.96 6.36 9.15
CA GLN A 187 10.17 6.97 9.71
C GLN A 187 10.32 6.64 11.19
N GLN A 188 9.25 6.72 11.97
CA GLN A 188 9.22 6.37 13.39
C GLN A 188 9.62 4.90 13.59
N ASP A 189 9.04 3.99 12.82
CA ASP A 189 9.36 2.55 12.85
C ASP A 189 10.85 2.30 12.52
N LEU A 190 11.44 3.07 11.60
CA LEU A 190 12.87 3.00 11.28
C LEU A 190 13.76 3.63 12.36
N THR A 191 13.25 4.59 13.13
CA THR A 191 13.96 5.23 14.25
C THR A 191 13.77 4.52 15.58
N ASP A 192 12.85 3.55 15.64
CA ASP A 192 12.59 2.77 16.84
C ASP A 192 13.89 2.10 17.33
N PRO A 193 14.32 2.34 18.58
CA PRO A 193 15.57 1.79 19.12
C PRO A 193 15.66 0.27 19.04
N PHE A 194 14.53 -0.44 19.17
CA PHE A 194 14.46 -1.88 19.02
C PHE A 194 14.69 -2.28 17.56
N ILE A 195 14.01 -1.64 16.60
CA ILE A 195 14.19 -1.93 15.17
C ILE A 195 15.61 -1.58 14.70
N GLN A 196 16.19 -0.50 15.22
CA GLN A 196 17.59 -0.14 14.96
C GLN A 196 18.57 -1.10 15.61
N ALA A 197 18.31 -1.54 16.85
CA ALA A 197 19.16 -2.53 17.52
C ALA A 197 19.11 -3.88 16.79
N GLN A 198 17.93 -4.32 16.36
CA GLN A 198 17.75 -5.53 15.55
C GLN A 198 18.45 -5.38 14.19
N SER A 199 18.24 -4.27 13.49
CA SER A 199 18.92 -3.98 12.22
C SER A 199 20.43 -3.91 12.37
N GLY A 200 20.92 -3.31 13.46
CA GLY A 200 22.35 -3.26 13.80
C GLY A 200 22.92 -4.65 14.09
N LYS A 201 22.18 -5.52 14.78
CA LYS A 201 22.54 -6.93 14.97
C LYS A 201 22.60 -7.67 13.63
N ILE A 202 21.61 -7.52 12.75
CA ILE A 202 21.59 -8.12 11.40
C ILE A 202 22.82 -7.66 10.61
N VAL A 203 23.13 -6.37 10.65
CA VAL A 203 24.30 -5.82 9.95
C VAL A 203 25.59 -6.43 10.51
N ARG A 204 25.76 -6.52 11.83
CA ARG A 204 26.94 -7.15 12.46
C ARG A 204 27.08 -8.62 12.06
N ILE A 205 26.00 -9.40 12.16
CA ILE A 205 25.96 -10.82 11.78
C ILE A 205 26.28 -10.97 10.29
N LYS A 206 25.71 -10.12 9.42
CA LYS A 206 26.01 -10.12 7.99
C LYS A 206 27.50 -9.91 7.73
N TYR A 207 28.14 -8.96 8.42
CA TYR A 207 29.57 -8.71 8.25
C TYR A 207 30.41 -9.88 8.75
N GLN A 208 30.05 -10.50 9.88
CA GLN A 208 30.71 -11.71 10.39
C GLN A 208 30.57 -12.88 9.40
N LEU A 209 29.37 -13.14 8.88
CA LEU A 209 29.13 -14.14 7.84
C LEU A 209 29.91 -13.84 6.57
N SER A 210 29.92 -12.58 6.13
CA SER A 210 30.68 -12.16 4.96
C SER A 210 32.18 -12.36 5.13
N ALA A 211 32.71 -12.12 6.34
CA ALA A 211 34.11 -12.36 6.67
C ALA A 211 34.42 -13.88 6.64
N LEU A 212 33.56 -14.70 7.26
CA LEU A 212 33.70 -16.15 7.30
C LEU A 212 33.64 -16.79 5.90
N ILE A 213 32.71 -16.34 5.06
CA ILE A 213 32.56 -16.82 3.68
C ILE A 213 33.82 -16.47 2.87
N LYS A 214 34.35 -15.25 3.02
CA LYS A 214 35.57 -14.80 2.32
C LYS A 214 36.85 -15.47 2.81
N SER A 215 36.94 -15.81 4.10
CA SER A 215 38.09 -16.54 4.64
C SER A 215 38.09 -18.02 4.26
N THR A 216 36.96 -18.55 3.79
CA THR A 216 36.85 -19.96 3.37
C THR A 216 37.47 -20.15 1.98
N LYS A 217 38.72 -20.60 1.95
CA LYS A 217 39.46 -20.99 0.74
C LYS A 217 39.32 -22.47 0.43
N LEU A 218 39.52 -22.83 -0.85
CA LEU A 218 39.55 -24.21 -1.34
C LEU A 218 40.51 -25.09 -0.52
N ASP A 219 41.67 -24.55 -0.14
CA ASP A 219 42.70 -25.24 0.63
C ASP A 219 42.19 -25.74 2.00
N HIS A 220 41.35 -24.96 2.68
CA HIS A 220 40.77 -25.37 3.97
C HIS A 220 39.79 -26.54 3.82
N VAL A 221 39.02 -26.56 2.73
CA VAL A 221 38.09 -27.65 2.42
C VAL A 221 38.86 -28.93 2.10
N ILE A 222 39.94 -28.82 1.29
CA ILE A 222 40.80 -29.94 0.91
C ILE A 222 41.51 -30.54 2.14
N VAL A 223 42.05 -29.70 3.02
CA VAL A 223 42.70 -30.16 4.26
C VAL A 223 41.70 -30.91 5.14
N TRP A 224 40.47 -30.40 5.30
CA TRP A 224 39.45 -31.04 6.13
C TRP A 224 38.98 -32.39 5.56
N ILE A 225 38.76 -32.48 4.24
CA ILE A 225 38.44 -33.75 3.55
C ILE A 225 39.59 -34.75 3.72
N THR A 226 40.83 -34.30 3.58
CA THR A 226 42.02 -35.16 3.72
C THR A 226 42.16 -35.72 5.15
N LEU A 227 41.89 -34.91 6.17
CA LEU A 227 41.89 -35.36 7.58
C LEU A 227 40.78 -36.37 7.88
N THR A 228 39.62 -36.19 7.25
CA THR A 228 38.47 -37.12 7.37
C THR A 228 38.78 -38.46 6.71
N ILE A 229 39.33 -38.46 5.49
CA ILE A 229 39.72 -39.68 4.76
C ILE A 229 40.85 -40.43 5.48
N LYS A 230 41.81 -39.71 6.06
CA LYS A 230 42.91 -40.29 6.84
C LYS A 230 42.50 -40.83 8.23
N GLY A 231 41.21 -40.80 8.57
CA GLY A 231 40.69 -41.37 9.82
C GLY A 231 41.18 -40.67 11.08
N ARG A 232 41.66 -39.42 10.97
CA ARG A 232 42.17 -38.65 12.12
C ARG A 232 41.06 -37.95 12.91
N ILE A 233 39.83 -37.96 12.41
CA ILE A 233 38.63 -37.46 13.09
C ILE A 233 37.81 -38.66 13.54
N THR A 234 37.61 -38.78 14.85
CA THR A 234 36.99 -39.94 15.50
C THR A 234 35.45 -39.94 15.40
N ASP A 235 34.83 -38.76 15.29
CA ASP A 235 33.38 -38.60 15.13
C ASP A 235 33.00 -38.40 13.64
N LYS A 236 32.47 -39.45 13.03
CA LYS A 236 32.06 -39.45 11.60
C LYS A 236 30.88 -38.53 11.33
N THR A 237 29.97 -38.37 12.29
CA THR A 237 28.76 -37.54 12.20
C THR A 237 29.11 -36.06 12.19
N GLN A 238 29.96 -35.62 13.13
CA GLN A 238 30.46 -34.24 13.15
C GLN A 238 31.32 -33.92 11.93
N ALA A 239 32.18 -34.85 11.50
CA ALA A 239 32.99 -34.68 10.30
C ALA A 239 32.12 -34.41 9.05
N SER A 240 31.02 -35.17 8.88
CA SER A 240 30.06 -35.00 7.78
C SER A 240 29.31 -33.67 7.83
N ASN A 241 28.95 -33.18 9.02
CA ASN A 241 28.28 -31.89 9.15
C ASN A 241 29.23 -30.73 8.83
N ILE A 242 30.48 -30.79 9.30
CA ILE A 242 31.48 -29.75 9.05
C ILE A 242 31.88 -29.71 7.57
N THR A 243 32.03 -30.86 6.91
CA THR A 243 32.30 -30.88 5.45
C THR A 243 31.16 -30.25 4.66
N LYS A 244 29.89 -30.54 4.99
CA LYS A 244 28.73 -29.88 4.36
C LYS A 244 28.75 -28.37 4.56
N ILE A 245 29.02 -27.89 5.77
CA ILE A 245 29.11 -26.45 6.07
C ILE A 245 30.22 -25.80 5.25
N LEU A 246 31.41 -26.40 5.18
CA LEU A 246 32.54 -25.89 4.41
C LEU A 246 32.25 -25.84 2.90
N ILE A 247 31.57 -26.85 2.36
CA ILE A 247 31.12 -26.85 0.95
C ILE A 247 30.12 -25.72 0.70
N VAL A 248 29.13 -25.54 1.59
CA VAL A 248 28.15 -24.46 1.48
C VAL A 248 28.83 -23.09 1.53
N LEU A 249 29.75 -22.86 2.47
CA LEU A 249 30.51 -21.61 2.57
C LEU A 249 31.34 -21.34 1.31
N PHE A 250 31.98 -22.38 0.75
CA PHE A 250 32.74 -22.25 -0.49
C PHE A 250 31.84 -21.91 -1.69
N LEU A 251 30.69 -22.56 -1.84
CA LEU A 251 29.71 -22.26 -2.89
C LEU A 251 29.16 -20.82 -2.76
N LEU A 252 28.90 -20.37 -1.54
CA LEU A 252 28.49 -18.99 -1.27
C LEU A 252 29.59 -17.98 -1.65
N CYS A 253 30.85 -18.31 -1.39
CA CYS A 253 31.99 -17.49 -1.81
C CYS A 253 32.05 -17.35 -3.34
N GLN A 254 31.89 -18.45 -4.08
CA GLN A 254 31.82 -18.44 -5.54
C GLN A 254 30.62 -17.65 -6.07
N LEU A 255 29.46 -17.75 -5.42
CA LEU A 255 28.27 -16.99 -5.78
C LEU A 255 28.48 -15.48 -5.61
N ILE A 256 29.12 -15.05 -4.53
CA ILE A 256 29.44 -13.62 -4.28
C ILE A 256 30.42 -13.09 -5.33
N LEU A 257 31.40 -13.90 -5.75
CA LEU A 257 32.36 -13.53 -6.80
C LEU A 257 31.67 -13.38 -8.17
N LYS A 258 30.70 -14.25 -8.48
CA LYS A 258 29.95 -14.23 -9.75
C LYS A 258 28.87 -13.15 -9.81
N ASP A 259 28.11 -12.96 -8.73
CA ASP A 259 27.05 -11.95 -8.63
C ASP A 259 27.05 -11.33 -7.22
N ARG A 260 27.76 -10.21 -7.11
CA ARG A 260 27.91 -9.49 -5.84
C ARG A 260 26.58 -9.00 -5.26
N LYS A 261 25.57 -8.69 -6.09
CA LYS A 261 24.27 -8.20 -5.60
C LYS A 261 23.46 -9.35 -5.00
N LYS A 262 23.31 -10.46 -5.72
CA LYS A 262 22.58 -11.64 -5.23
C LYS A 262 23.26 -12.26 -4.02
N GLY A 263 24.60 -12.39 -4.05
CA GLY A 263 25.37 -12.90 -2.92
C GLY A 263 25.18 -12.05 -1.66
N ASN A 264 25.32 -10.72 -1.75
CA ASN A 264 25.12 -9.83 -0.60
C ASN A 264 23.69 -9.85 -0.05
N SER A 265 22.69 -10.04 -0.92
CA SER A 265 21.28 -10.19 -0.51
C SER A 265 21.08 -11.48 0.27
N LEU A 266 21.63 -12.60 -0.21
CA LEU A 266 21.52 -13.89 0.46
C LEU A 266 22.19 -13.88 1.84
N VAL A 267 23.38 -13.30 1.96
CA VAL A 267 24.07 -13.17 3.27
C VAL A 267 23.27 -12.27 4.22
N PHE A 268 22.57 -11.25 3.72
CA PHE A 268 21.69 -10.43 4.55
C PHE A 268 20.47 -11.22 5.06
N GLU A 269 19.82 -12.02 4.20
CA GLU A 269 18.71 -12.88 4.62
C GLU A 269 19.16 -13.97 5.61
N MET A 270 20.34 -14.55 5.40
CA MET A 270 20.94 -15.49 6.37
C MET A 270 21.18 -14.80 7.72
N ALA A 271 21.69 -13.56 7.71
CA ALA A 271 21.89 -12.79 8.94
C ALA A 271 20.57 -12.47 9.66
N LYS A 272 19.51 -12.19 8.91
CA LYS A 272 18.16 -11.99 9.44
C LYS A 272 17.58 -13.27 10.05
N ALA A 273 17.74 -14.40 9.38
CA ALA A 273 17.31 -15.72 9.86
C ALA A 273 18.12 -16.23 11.06
N SER A 274 19.35 -15.73 11.24
CA SER A 274 20.23 -16.09 12.36
C SER A 274 20.00 -15.26 13.62
N LEU A 275 19.11 -14.26 13.58
CA LEU A 275 18.72 -13.55 14.79
C LEU A 275 18.02 -14.53 15.74
N PRO A 276 18.45 -14.65 17.00
CA PRO A 276 17.66 -15.38 17.98
C PRO A 276 16.31 -14.68 18.10
N PHE A 277 15.21 -15.41 17.92
CA PHE A 277 13.90 -14.98 18.42
C PHE A 277 14.10 -14.76 19.93
N SER A 278 14.22 -13.48 20.34
CA SER A 278 14.36 -13.02 21.73
C SER A 278 15.04 -14.02 22.69
N SER A 279 16.37 -14.04 22.72
CA SER A 279 17.16 -14.78 23.72
C SER A 279 17.05 -14.18 25.14
N HIS A 280 15.88 -13.66 25.52
CA HIS A 280 15.55 -13.22 26.88
C HIS A 280 14.38 -14.00 27.49
N LEU A 281 13.81 -14.97 26.77
CA LEU A 281 12.73 -15.83 27.28
C LEU A 281 13.14 -17.31 27.38
N SER A 282 14.40 -17.65 27.11
CA SER A 282 14.89 -19.03 27.02
C SER A 282 15.93 -19.41 28.08
N GLU A 283 15.95 -18.75 29.24
CA GLU A 283 16.77 -19.21 30.38
C GLU A 283 15.97 -19.94 31.45
N ASN A 284 14.63 -20.07 31.33
CA ASN A 284 13.86 -20.75 32.36
C ASN A 284 12.62 -21.46 31.80
N THR A 285 12.82 -22.43 30.90
CA THR A 285 11.98 -23.65 30.73
C THR A 285 12.47 -24.39 29.49
N GLY A 286 12.86 -25.65 29.66
CA GLY A 286 13.40 -26.51 28.61
C GLY A 286 12.35 -27.03 27.62
N GLU A 287 11.47 -26.16 27.13
CA GLU A 287 10.49 -26.50 26.09
C GLU A 287 10.53 -25.46 24.97
N SER A 288 10.66 -25.95 23.74
CA SER A 288 10.58 -25.15 22.52
C SER A 288 9.17 -24.58 22.41
N LEU A 289 8.98 -23.30 22.76
CA LEU A 289 7.73 -22.57 22.55
C LEU A 289 7.31 -22.66 21.07
N THR A 290 6.28 -23.45 20.79
CA THR A 290 5.57 -23.44 19.51
C THR A 290 4.90 -22.08 19.33
N LEU A 291 4.80 -21.60 18.08
CA LEU A 291 4.19 -20.31 17.70
C LEU A 291 2.74 -20.13 18.23
N GLU A 292 2.12 -21.20 18.71
CA GLU A 292 0.80 -21.23 19.35
C GLU A 292 0.76 -20.59 20.74
N THR A 293 1.92 -20.38 21.40
CA THR A 293 2.00 -19.86 22.79
C THR A 293 2.41 -18.38 22.86
N VAL A 294 2.62 -17.72 21.72
CA VAL A 294 2.83 -16.26 21.71
C VAL A 294 1.49 -15.60 21.98
N ALA A 295 1.31 -15.04 23.19
CA ALA A 295 0.17 -14.17 23.48
C ALA A 295 0.12 -13.09 22.39
N GLN A 296 -1.01 -13.02 21.67
CA GLN A 296 -1.23 -11.94 20.71
C GLN A 296 -0.92 -10.61 21.41
N PRO A 297 -0.19 -9.67 20.77
CA PRO A 297 -0.05 -8.35 21.35
C PRO A 297 -1.46 -7.85 21.62
N GLN A 298 -1.74 -7.43 22.86
CA GLN A 298 -3.01 -6.80 23.19
C GLN A 298 -3.19 -5.68 22.16
N THR A 299 -4.11 -5.88 21.21
CA THR A 299 -4.40 -4.91 20.18
C THR A 299 -4.63 -3.60 20.91
N GLU A 300 -3.79 -2.58 20.69
CA GLU A 300 -4.08 -1.23 21.15
C GLU A 300 -5.49 -0.94 20.67
N LEU A 301 -6.44 -0.94 21.62
CA LEU A 301 -7.85 -0.76 21.32
C LEU A 301 -7.94 0.55 20.55
N THR A 302 -8.55 0.53 19.37
CA THR A 302 -8.71 1.77 18.61
C THR A 302 -9.51 2.76 19.46
N LEU A 303 -9.39 4.07 19.22
CA LEU A 303 -10.20 5.08 19.95
C LEU A 303 -11.70 4.72 19.95
N TYR A 304 -12.18 4.11 18.86
CA TYR A 304 -13.55 3.59 18.77
C TYR A 304 -13.81 2.44 19.76
N ASP A 305 -12.91 1.46 19.85
CA ASP A 305 -13.03 0.33 20.78
C ASP A 305 -12.92 0.77 22.25
N GLN A 306 -12.09 1.77 22.55
CA GLN A 306 -11.96 2.36 23.88
C GLN A 306 -13.24 3.09 24.31
N VAL A 307 -13.80 3.94 23.43
CA VAL A 307 -15.10 4.59 23.67
C VAL A 307 -16.21 3.53 23.84
N ARG A 308 -16.22 2.49 23.00
CA ARG A 308 -17.22 1.41 23.11
C ARG A 308 -17.10 0.63 24.41
N SER A 309 -15.87 0.41 24.89
CA SER A 309 -15.60 -0.26 26.18
C SER A 309 -16.08 0.59 27.35
N TYR A 310 -15.84 1.90 27.34
CA TYR A 310 -16.40 2.82 28.36
C TYR A 310 -17.94 2.77 28.38
N PHE A 311 -18.58 2.76 27.20
CA PHE A 311 -20.04 2.61 27.11
C PHE A 311 -20.55 1.25 27.59
N LYS A 312 -19.73 0.20 27.57
CA LYS A 312 -20.13 -1.14 28.02
C LYS A 312 -19.91 -1.34 29.52
N GLU A 313 -18.77 -0.88 30.03
CA GLU A 313 -18.36 -1.05 31.42
C GLU A 313 -19.01 -0.04 32.36
N ASP A 314 -19.36 1.16 31.86
CA ASP A 314 -19.96 2.26 32.63
C ASP A 314 -19.33 2.41 34.02
N PRO A 315 -17.99 2.60 34.09
CA PRO A 315 -17.22 2.47 35.33
C PRO A 315 -17.68 3.45 36.42
N GLU A 316 -18.18 4.62 36.02
CA GLU A 316 -18.64 5.69 36.91
C GLU A 316 -20.17 5.70 37.07
N LYS A 317 -20.90 4.77 36.45
CA LYS A 317 -22.38 4.67 36.43
C LYS A 317 -23.09 5.93 35.91
N LEU A 318 -22.40 6.73 35.10
CA LEU A 318 -22.90 8.00 34.57
C LEU A 318 -23.78 7.82 33.32
N LEU A 319 -23.74 6.63 32.70
CA LEU A 319 -24.46 6.33 31.46
C LEU A 319 -25.87 5.76 31.67
N GLN A 320 -26.29 5.53 32.92
CA GLN A 320 -27.63 5.03 33.28
C GLN A 320 -28.76 6.08 33.22
N LYS A 321 -28.42 7.33 32.88
CA LYS A 321 -29.44 8.38 32.75
C LYS A 321 -30.39 8.05 31.60
N HIS A 322 -31.69 8.16 31.84
CA HIS A 322 -32.73 7.80 30.88
C HIS A 322 -33.57 9.01 30.44
N ILE A 323 -34.25 8.86 29.30
CA ILE A 323 -35.22 9.84 28.80
C ILE A 323 -36.48 9.79 29.69
N LYS A 324 -37.05 10.96 30.03
CA LYS A 324 -38.24 11.07 30.88
C LYS A 324 -39.36 10.15 30.36
N ASN A 325 -39.94 9.34 31.24
CA ASN A 325 -40.97 8.33 30.96
C ASN A 325 -40.51 7.09 30.16
N HIS A 326 -39.22 6.94 29.88
CA HIS A 326 -38.65 5.77 29.18
C HIS A 326 -37.43 5.22 29.93
N PRO A 327 -37.62 4.42 31.00
CA PRO A 327 -36.52 3.90 31.83
C PRO A 327 -35.60 2.93 31.07
N SER A 328 -36.07 2.32 29.98
CA SER A 328 -35.28 1.44 29.11
C SER A 328 -34.39 2.20 28.10
N ALA A 329 -34.63 3.50 27.90
CA ALA A 329 -33.87 4.35 26.97
C ALA A 329 -32.76 5.10 27.70
N THR A 330 -31.80 4.35 28.25
CA THR A 330 -30.62 4.93 28.89
C THR A 330 -29.62 5.45 27.87
N LEU A 331 -28.77 6.39 28.28
CA LEU A 331 -27.69 6.92 27.44
C LEU A 331 -26.74 5.80 26.99
N GLN A 332 -26.53 4.79 27.83
CA GLN A 332 -25.78 3.60 27.52
C GLN A 332 -26.38 2.83 26.33
N VAL A 333 -27.68 2.52 26.39
CA VAL A 333 -28.39 1.74 25.36
C VAL A 333 -28.42 2.50 24.03
N ILE A 334 -28.68 3.81 24.08
CA ILE A 334 -28.72 4.67 22.89
C ILE A 334 -27.30 4.80 22.29
N GLY A 335 -26.28 4.98 23.12
CA GLY A 335 -24.89 5.12 22.68
C GLY A 335 -24.32 3.84 22.09
N LEU A 336 -24.58 2.69 22.70
CA LEU A 336 -24.17 1.39 22.14
C LEU A 336 -24.87 1.11 20.81
N ALA A 337 -26.18 1.39 20.69
CA ALA A 337 -26.91 1.24 19.44
C ALA A 337 -26.36 2.15 18.32
N TYR A 338 -25.97 3.38 18.67
CA TYR A 338 -25.34 4.31 17.73
C TYR A 338 -23.93 3.85 17.32
N LEU A 339 -23.13 3.38 18.27
CA LEU A 339 -21.79 2.84 18.01
C LEU A 339 -21.86 1.57 17.15
N ASP A 340 -22.87 0.72 17.34
CA ASP A 340 -23.14 -0.47 16.53
C ASP A 340 -23.66 -0.13 15.10
N GLY A 341 -23.70 1.14 14.73
CA GLY A 341 -24.00 1.60 13.37
C GLY A 341 -25.48 1.71 13.02
N LYS A 342 -26.38 1.60 14.01
CA LYS A 342 -27.83 1.77 13.77
C LYS A 342 -28.17 3.22 13.45
N LYS A 343 -29.11 3.41 12.51
CA LYS A 343 -29.60 4.75 12.15
C LYS A 343 -30.53 5.28 13.25
N TRP A 344 -30.59 6.60 13.40
CA TRP A 344 -31.48 7.25 14.38
C TRP A 344 -32.96 6.86 14.23
N GLN A 345 -33.40 6.55 13.01
CA GLN A 345 -34.75 6.03 12.73
C GLN A 345 -34.97 4.66 13.37
N GLU A 346 -34.04 3.73 13.18
CA GLU A 346 -34.12 2.38 13.75
C GLU A 346 -34.10 2.41 15.29
N ILE A 347 -33.28 3.29 15.88
CA ILE A 347 -33.22 3.47 17.34
C ILE A 347 -34.52 4.08 17.88
N SER A 348 -35.08 5.06 17.15
CA SER A 348 -36.38 5.68 17.45
C SER A 348 -37.50 4.65 17.44
N ASP A 349 -37.54 3.80 16.41
CA ASP A 349 -38.57 2.78 16.22
C ASP A 349 -38.47 1.67 17.28
N CYS A 350 -37.25 1.24 17.62
CA CYS A 350 -37.03 0.25 18.68
C CYS A 350 -37.43 0.74 20.08
N LEU A 351 -37.22 2.02 20.37
CA LEU A 351 -37.49 2.60 21.70
C LEU A 351 -38.86 3.30 21.81
N GLY A 352 -39.53 3.52 20.68
CA GLY A 352 -40.80 4.24 20.61
C GLY A 352 -40.69 5.74 20.93
N ILE A 353 -39.53 6.36 20.67
CA ILE A 353 -39.22 7.75 21.04
C ILE A 353 -38.95 8.58 19.79
N LYS A 354 -39.60 9.74 19.66
CA LYS A 354 -39.37 10.67 18.54
C LYS A 354 -37.88 10.99 18.38
N ILE A 355 -37.37 10.88 17.15
CA ILE A 355 -35.97 11.17 16.77
C ILE A 355 -35.45 12.49 17.37
N SER A 356 -36.27 13.55 17.34
CA SER A 356 -35.90 14.86 17.87
C SER A 356 -35.64 14.85 19.38
N SER A 357 -36.41 14.07 20.15
CA SER A 357 -36.23 13.93 21.60
C SER A 357 -35.01 13.07 21.92
N LEU A 358 -34.81 12.01 21.13
CA LEU A 358 -33.72 11.05 21.29
C LEU A 358 -32.35 11.67 20.95
N ASN A 359 -32.23 12.37 19.81
CA ASN A 359 -30.99 13.03 19.41
C ASN A 359 -30.61 14.18 20.37
N ASN A 360 -31.59 15.01 20.76
CA ASN A 360 -31.33 16.09 21.73
C ASN A 360 -30.90 15.55 23.10
N PHE A 361 -31.52 14.47 23.56
CA PHE A 361 -31.09 13.81 24.79
C PHE A 361 -29.67 13.25 24.68
N PHE A 362 -29.36 12.55 23.59
CA PHE A 362 -28.05 11.96 23.36
C PHE A 362 -26.95 13.02 23.31
N GLN A 363 -27.09 14.04 22.45
CA GLN A 363 -26.09 15.10 22.29
C GLN A 363 -25.85 15.89 23.58
N ARG A 364 -26.92 16.26 24.31
CA ARG A 364 -26.78 17.06 25.53
C ARG A 364 -26.07 16.33 26.65
N ASN A 365 -26.23 15.01 26.76
CA ASN A 365 -25.53 14.24 27.77
C ASN A 365 -24.13 13.83 27.29
N LEU A 366 -23.93 13.59 25.98
CA LEU A 366 -22.62 13.33 25.40
C LEU A 366 -21.67 14.52 25.62
N ILE A 367 -22.12 15.75 25.40
CA ILE A 367 -21.30 16.96 25.64
C ILE A 367 -20.85 17.06 27.10
N LYS A 368 -21.70 16.64 28.04
CA LYS A 368 -21.38 16.66 29.48
C LYS A 368 -20.40 15.58 29.89
N LEU A 369 -20.44 14.42 29.22
CA LEU A 369 -19.62 13.25 29.54
C LEU A 369 -18.36 13.16 28.69
N ALA A 370 -18.25 13.94 27.61
CA ALA A 370 -17.07 13.98 26.75
C ALA A 370 -15.75 14.22 27.51
N PRO A 371 -15.68 15.10 28.55
CA PRO A 371 -14.46 15.26 29.34
C PRO A 371 -14.07 14.00 30.13
N GLU A 372 -15.04 13.29 30.69
CA GLU A 372 -14.81 12.07 31.49
C GLU A 372 -14.45 10.86 30.62
N ILE A 373 -15.14 10.71 29.48
CA ILE A 373 -14.79 9.71 28.47
C ILE A 373 -13.37 9.93 27.98
N LYS A 374 -12.98 11.20 27.76
CA LYS A 374 -11.63 11.55 27.33
C LYS A 374 -10.59 11.20 28.41
N ARG A 375 -10.87 11.51 29.68
CA ARG A 375 -10.01 11.16 30.82
C ARG A 375 -9.80 9.65 30.92
N TYR A 376 -10.87 8.85 30.83
CA TYR A 376 -10.79 7.37 30.86
C TYR A 376 -9.99 6.75 29.70
N ILE A 377 -9.91 7.45 28.58
CA ILE A 377 -9.19 6.97 27.38
C ILE A 377 -7.71 7.39 27.41
N GLU A 378 -7.38 8.48 28.12
CA GLU A 378 -6.03 9.02 28.25
C GLU A 378 -5.25 8.49 29.47
N ASP A 379 -5.95 8.00 30.50
CA ASP A 379 -5.41 7.21 31.63
C ASP A 379 -5.20 5.73 31.24
#